data_AF-A0AAD9B1A6-F1
#
_entry.id   AF-A0AAD9B1A6-F1
#
_cell.length_a   1.000
_cell.length_b   1.000
_cell.length_c   1.000
_cell.angle_alpha   90.00
_cell.angle_beta   90.00
_cell.angle_gamma   90.00
#
_symmetry.space_group_name_H-M   'P 1'
#
loop_
_entity.id
_entity.type
_entity.pdbx_description
1 polymer ?
#
loop_
_entity_poly.entity_id
_entity_poly.type
_entity_poly.pdbx_seq_one_letter_code
_entity_poly.pdbx_strand_id
1 'polypeptide(L)'
;FCEMISAPSISRWAGPIIDVLLDYVGHVTLCSRLMEHLDSYSEWNVIKEKAALPRPLLQLCRLQVQRLAGRRRLKKLPLPGGLIRFLQHQEGSLEV
;
A
#
# COMPACT_ATOMS: atom_id res chain seq x y z
N PHE A 1 10.31 0.32 13.78
CA PHE A 1 9.07 -0.13 13.11
C PHE A 1 8.99 -1.65 13.08
N CYS A 2 9.92 -2.34 12.39
CA CYS A 2 9.88 -3.80 12.27
C CYS A 2 9.86 -4.53 13.62
N GLU A 3 10.67 -4.09 14.59
CA GLU A 3 10.66 -4.63 15.96
C GLU A 3 9.29 -4.55 16.64
N MET A 4 8.61 -3.42 16.48
CA MET A 4 7.29 -3.17 17.07
C MET A 4 6.21 -4.04 16.40
N ILE A 5 6.19 -4.06 15.07
CA ILE A 5 5.23 -4.86 14.31
C ILE A 5 5.40 -6.37 14.56
N SER A 6 6.65 -6.80 14.77
CA SER A 6 6.98 -8.21 15.01
C SER A 6 6.74 -8.64 16.47
N ALA A 7 6.19 -7.77 17.32
CA ALA A 7 5.75 -8.17 18.65
C ALA A 7 4.55 -9.12 18.55
N PRO A 8 4.45 -10.20 19.35
CA PRO A 8 3.35 -11.18 19.26
C PRO A 8 1.96 -10.56 19.40
N SER A 9 1.85 -9.49 20.20
CA SER A 9 0.62 -8.73 20.40
C SER A 9 0.15 -7.96 19.16
N ILE A 10 1.06 -7.60 18.25
CA ILE A 10 0.80 -6.72 17.09
C ILE A 10 0.87 -7.52 15.78
N SER A 11 1.74 -8.53 15.72
CA SER A 11 2.07 -9.30 14.51
C SER A 11 0.89 -9.97 13.82
N ARG A 12 -0.24 -10.21 14.50
CA ARG A 12 -1.48 -10.76 13.94
C ARG A 12 -2.38 -9.74 13.24
N TRP A 13 -2.24 -8.46 13.56
CA TRP A 13 -3.11 -7.39 13.08
C TRP A 13 -2.34 -6.35 12.25
N ALA A 14 -1.08 -6.63 11.96
CA ALA A 14 -0.18 -5.71 11.29
C ALA A 14 -0.46 -5.55 9.79
N GLY A 15 -1.09 -6.54 9.14
CA GLY A 15 -1.36 -6.56 7.71
C GLY A 15 -1.93 -5.23 7.17
N PRO A 16 -3.08 -4.75 7.67
CA PRO A 16 -3.67 -3.49 7.20
C PRO A 16 -2.74 -2.28 7.35
N ILE A 17 -1.94 -2.23 8.42
CA ILE A 17 -0.97 -1.14 8.63
C ILE A 17 0.16 -1.22 7.60
N ILE A 18 0.69 -2.41 7.35
CA ILE A 18 1.73 -2.65 6.34
C ILE A 18 1.20 -2.30 4.95
N ASP A 19 -0.02 -2.73 4.61
CA ASP A 19 -0.64 -2.46 3.30
C ASP A 19 -0.76 -0.96 3.00
N VAL A 20 -1.25 -0.19 3.97
CA VAL A 20 -1.34 1.27 3.89
C VAL A 20 0.05 1.92 3.82
N LEU A 21 1.05 1.39 4.51
CA LEU A 21 2.40 1.91 4.40
C LEU A 21 2.97 1.68 3.00
N LEU A 22 2.82 0.48 2.44
CA LEU A 22 3.25 0.11 1.09
C LEU A 22 2.59 0.96 0.00
N ASP A 23 1.44 1.57 0.31
CA ASP A 23 0.74 2.51 -0.56
C ASP A 23 1.35 3.90 -0.62
N TYR A 24 2.12 4.28 0.40
CA TYR A 24 2.75 5.60 0.52
C TYR A 24 4.26 5.56 0.33
N VAL A 25 4.89 4.45 0.69
CA VAL A 25 6.31 4.24 0.41
C VAL A 25 6.47 3.77 -1.03
N GLY A 26 7.53 4.24 -1.69
CA GLY A 26 7.90 3.76 -3.02
C GLY A 26 8.45 2.33 -2.98
N HIS A 27 9.56 2.10 -3.67
CA HIS A 27 10.27 0.85 -3.51
C HIS A 27 10.85 0.73 -2.09
N VAL A 28 10.37 -0.27 -1.34
CA VAL A 28 10.89 -0.64 -0.02
C VAL A 28 10.93 -2.15 0.07
N THR A 29 12.10 -2.69 0.40
CA THR A 29 12.29 -4.10 0.76
C THR A 29 11.91 -4.30 2.21
N LEU A 30 10.97 -5.20 2.50
CA LEU A 30 10.66 -5.60 3.86
C LEU A 30 11.83 -6.42 4.43
N CYS A 31 12.10 -6.28 5.73
CA CYS A 31 13.10 -7.13 6.38
C CYS A 31 12.61 -8.58 6.47
N SER A 32 13.53 -9.53 6.57
CA SER A 32 13.23 -10.97 6.63
C SER A 32 12.19 -11.31 7.70
N ARG A 33 12.30 -10.71 8.89
CA ARG A 33 11.36 -10.92 10.00
C ARG A 33 9.93 -10.49 9.66
N LEU A 34 9.75 -9.38 8.94
CA LEU A 34 8.42 -8.96 8.47
C LEU A 34 7.91 -9.86 7.35
N MET A 35 8.80 -10.31 6.45
CA MET A 35 8.45 -11.28 5.41
C MET A 35 7.95 -12.60 6.00
N GLU A 36 8.63 -13.14 7.01
CA GLU A 36 8.19 -14.35 7.72
C GLU A 36 6.80 -14.18 8.36
N HIS A 37 6.53 -13.01 8.94
CA HIS A 37 5.20 -12.70 9.45
C HIS A 37 4.15 -12.62 8.33
N LEU A 38 4.48 -12.01 7.19
CA LEU A 38 3.59 -12.00 6.02
C LEU A 38 3.35 -13.40 5.45
N ASP A 39 4.37 -14.26 5.44
CA ASP A 39 4.28 -15.63 4.94
C ASP A 39 3.47 -16.56 5.85
N SER A 40 3.33 -16.19 7.12
CA SER A 40 2.58 -16.96 8.12
C SER A 40 1.06 -16.81 7.98
N TYR A 41 0.57 -15.78 7.28
CA TYR A 41 -0.87 -15.51 7.11
C TYR A 41 -1.26 -15.48 5.63
N SER A 42 -2.04 -16.47 5.20
CA SER A 42 -2.49 -16.60 3.80
C SER A 42 -3.31 -15.40 3.30
N GLU A 43 -4.02 -14.73 4.20
CA GLU A 43 -4.83 -13.55 3.93
C GLU A 43 -3.97 -12.35 3.51
N TRP A 44 -2.66 -12.39 3.76
CA TRP A 44 -1.73 -11.30 3.49
C TRP A 44 -0.95 -11.47 2.18
N ASN A 45 -1.31 -12.45 1.37
CA ASN A 45 -0.70 -12.68 0.05
C ASN A 45 -0.74 -11.42 -0.84
N VAL A 46 -1.84 -10.67 -0.83
CA VAL A 46 -1.96 -9.41 -1.61
C VAL A 46 -0.94 -8.36 -1.14
N ILE A 47 -0.67 -8.30 0.17
CA ILE A 47 0.31 -7.38 0.77
C ILE A 47 1.72 -7.81 0.36
N LYS A 48 1.99 -9.11 0.32
CA LYS A 48 3.26 -9.68 -0.14
C LYS A 48 3.51 -9.37 -1.61
N GLU A 49 2.51 -9.56 -2.48
CA GLU A 49 2.60 -9.21 -3.91
C GLU A 49 2.88 -7.72 -4.10
N LYS A 50 2.22 -6.86 -3.31
CA LYS A 50 2.46 -5.41 -3.32
C LYS A 50 3.87 -5.03 -2.87
N ALA A 51 4.47 -5.81 -1.97
CA ALA A 51 5.85 -5.61 -1.51
C ALA A 51 6.89 -6.22 -2.47
N ALA A 52 6.50 -7.17 -3.32
CA ALA A 52 7.39 -7.88 -4.23
C ALA A 52 7.91 -6.99 -5.38
N LEU A 53 9.02 -7.44 -5.98
CA LEU A 53 9.68 -6.78 -7.10
C LEU A 53 9.39 -7.51 -8.41
N PRO A 54 9.17 -6.80 -9.55
CA PRO A 54 8.97 -5.36 -9.69
C PRO A 54 7.56 -4.93 -9.27
N ARG A 55 7.46 -3.76 -8.61
CA ARG A 55 6.15 -3.19 -8.25
C ARG A 55 5.31 -2.95 -9.50
N PRO A 56 3.99 -3.20 -9.45
CA PRO A 56 3.12 -2.95 -10.60
C PRO A 56 3.20 -1.49 -11.04
N LEU A 57 3.35 -1.25 -12.35
CA LEU A 57 3.49 0.09 -12.93
C LEU A 57 2.36 1.02 -12.50
N LEU A 58 1.14 0.49 -12.34
CA LEU A 58 -0.04 1.22 -11.90
C LEU A 58 0.19 1.91 -10.54
N GLN A 59 0.87 1.24 -9.60
CA GLN A 59 1.18 1.78 -8.28
C GLN A 59 2.31 2.82 -8.35
N LEU A 60 3.32 2.60 -9.19
CA LEU A 60 4.38 3.59 -9.42
C LEU A 60 3.82 4.87 -10.07
N CYS A 61 2.93 4.73 -11.05
CA CYS A 61 2.20 5.84 -11.66
C CYS A 61 1.38 6.60 -10.61
N ARG A 62 0.63 5.89 -9.75
CA ARG A 62 -0.15 6.50 -8.65
C ARG A 62 0.75 7.38 -7.77
N LEU A 63 1.87 6.84 -7.31
CA LEU A 63 2.83 7.55 -6.46
C LEU A 63 3.42 8.77 -7.16
N GLN A 64 3.81 8.64 -8.43
CA GLN A 64 4.40 9.73 -9.19
C GLN A 64 3.41 10.88 -9.40
N VAL A 65 2.16 10.57 -9.74
CA VAL A 65 1.11 11.58 -9.89
C VAL A 65 0.81 12.27 -8.55
N GLN A 66 0.74 11.52 -7.45
CA GLN A 66 0.56 12.11 -6.11
C GLN A 66 1.71 13.04 -5.74
N ARG A 67 2.96 12.69 -6.06
CA ARG A 67 4.16 13.52 -5.82
C ARG A 67 4.13 14.81 -6.62
N LEU A 68 3.81 14.74 -7.91
CA LEU A 68 3.83 15.91 -8.81
C LEU A 68 2.65 16.85 -8.59
N ALA A 69 1.44 16.31 -8.43
CA ALA A 69 0.24 17.13 -8.28
C ALA A 69 0.05 17.61 -6.84
N GLY A 70 0.40 16.79 -5.84
CA GLY A 70 0.04 16.99 -4.44
C GLY A 70 -1.44 16.63 -4.16
N ARG A 71 -1.71 15.95 -3.05
CA ARG A 71 -3.03 15.36 -2.72
C ARG A 71 -4.21 16.32 -2.87
N ARG A 72 -4.05 17.58 -2.45
CA ARG A 72 -5.13 18.58 -2.48
C ARG A 72 -5.48 19.06 -3.89
N ARG A 73 -4.54 18.97 -4.83
CA ARG A 73 -4.73 19.44 -6.21
C ARG A 73 -5.27 18.37 -7.14
N LEU A 74 -5.22 17.09 -6.74
CA LEU A 74 -5.80 15.99 -7.52
C LEU A 74 -7.29 16.19 -7.85
N LYS A 75 -8.08 16.74 -6.91
CA LYS A 75 -9.50 17.05 -7.13
C LYS A 75 -9.75 18.20 -8.12
N LYS A 76 -8.71 18.99 -8.43
CA LYS A 76 -8.77 20.13 -9.35
C LYS A 76 -8.29 19.75 -10.76
N LEU A 77 -7.78 18.54 -10.96
CA LEU A 77 -7.38 18.06 -12.27
C LEU A 77 -8.62 17.58 -13.04
N PRO A 78 -8.67 17.79 -14.37
CA PRO A 78 -9.76 17.31 -15.22
C PRO A 78 -9.62 15.80 -15.46
N LEU A 79 -9.71 15.00 -14.39
CA LEU A 79 -9.58 13.54 -14.42
C LEU A 79 -10.93 12.89 -14.11
N PRO A 80 -11.21 11.69 -14.65
CA PRO A 80 -12.39 10.91 -14.29
C PRO A 80 -12.47 10.65 -12.79
N GLY A 81 -13.69 10.66 -12.22
CA GLY A 81 -13.90 10.49 -10.78
C GLY A 81 -13.32 9.18 -10.22
N GLY A 82 -13.41 8.08 -10.98
CA GLY A 82 -12.80 6.80 -10.62
C GLY A 82 -11.27 6.90 -10.50
N LEU A 83 -10.63 7.64 -11.39
CA LEU A 83 -9.18 7.83 -11.37
C LEU A 83 -8.75 8.76 -10.22
N ILE A 84 -9.54 9.79 -9.88
CA ILE A 84 -9.32 10.60 -8.68
C ILE A 84 -9.42 9.74 -7.41
N ARG A 85 -10.42 8.84 -7.34
CA ARG A 85 -10.63 7.92 -6.22
C ARG A 85 -9.46 6.94 -6.06
N PHE A 86 -9.03 6.34 -7.17
CA PHE A 86 -7.82 5.50 -7.26
C PHE A 86 -6.59 6.27 -6.75
N LEU A 87 -6.35 7.48 -7.24
CA LEU A 87 -5.23 8.33 -6.82
C LEU A 87 -5.33 8.82 -5.37
N GLN A 88 -6.48 8.68 -4.70
CA GLN A 88 -6.70 9.07 -3.32
C GLN A 88 -6.81 7.90 -2.35
N HIS A 89 -6.54 6.67 -2.81
CA HIS A 89 -6.70 5.46 -1.99
C HIS A 89 -8.12 5.28 -1.43
N GLN A 90 -9.14 5.72 -2.17
CA GLN A 90 -10.55 5.58 -1.81
C GLN A 90 -11.23 4.40 -2.52
N GLU A 91 -10.46 3.46 -3.04
CA GLU A 91 -10.94 2.35 -3.87
C GLU A 91 -11.67 1.28 -3.05
N GLY A 92 -11.37 1.16 -1.75
CA GLY A 92 -11.99 0.20 -0.82
C GLY A 92 -13.43 0.51 -0.38
N SER A 93 -14.18 1.35 -1.10
CA SER A 93 -15.62 1.57 -0.86
C SER A 93 -16.49 1.05 -2.01
N LEU A 94 -15.91 0.26 -2.91
CA LEU A 94 -16.61 -0.48 -3.95
C LEU A 94 -16.49 -1.98 -3.64
N GLU A 95 -17.01 -2.39 -2.49
CA GLU A 95 -17.52 -3.75 -2.36
C GLU A 95 -18.93 -3.73 -2.98
N VAL A 96 -19.08 -4.41 -4.12
CA VAL A 96 -20.37 -4.84 -4.68
C VAL A 96 -20.64 -6.24 -4.16
#